data_AF-A0A1Q9Q1A3-F1
#
_entry.id   AF-A0A1Q9Q1A3-F1
#
_cell.length_a   1.000
_cell.length_b   1.000
_cell.length_c   1.000
_cell.angle_alpha   90.00
_cell.angle_beta   90.00
_cell.angle_gamma   90.00
#
_symmetry.space_group_name_H-M   'P 1'
#
loop_
_entity.id
_entity.type
_entity.pdbx_description
1 polymer ?
#
loop_
_entity_poly.entity_id
_entity_poly.type
_entity_poly.pdbx_seq_one_letter_code
_entity_poly.pdbx_strand_id
1 'polypeptide(L)'
;MLDYQEIAPQMDAFIVVGDMTDLGKKTEYDQFNALTNQYIDSNIQRLYTIGNHEFFESGLLSLASGNSLTSRFIEKTSSPDVYYDSWIKDYHFIVLGGELSPNKLAGRNDNDAYLSDEQLQWFKQELAEEAASTKPIFVFLHQPLNNTISASAHWGAGEVSLQLKEILEGYPQVILFSGHTHFPLQEEQSVVTDGFTMVNTGAVAYIEGQLHLSQGLLLNVYSDRVEIKAREFSTKEWIKTINIPIQ
;
A
#
# COMPACT_ATOMS: atom_id res chain seq x y z
N MET A 1 4.83 -14.22 5.74
CA MET A 1 6.13 -14.46 5.08
C MET A 1 6.36 -15.94 4.82
N LEU A 2 6.51 -16.81 5.84
CA LEU A 2 6.69 -18.27 5.65
C LEU A 2 5.61 -18.92 4.77
N ASP A 3 4.33 -18.59 5.01
CA ASP A 3 3.22 -19.12 4.19
C ASP A 3 3.34 -18.68 2.72
N TYR A 4 3.79 -17.46 2.45
CA TYR A 4 4.07 -17.02 1.08
C TYR A 4 5.24 -17.75 0.43
N GLN A 5 6.30 -18.08 1.18
CA GLN A 5 7.38 -18.91 0.64
C GLN A 5 6.90 -20.32 0.28
N GLU A 6 5.92 -20.86 1.01
CA GLU A 6 5.33 -22.17 0.73
C GLU A 6 4.47 -22.15 -0.55
N ILE A 7 3.59 -21.15 -0.68
CA ILE A 7 2.61 -21.09 -1.78
C ILE A 7 3.11 -20.37 -3.03
N ALA A 8 4.14 -19.53 -2.91
CA ALA A 8 4.75 -18.74 -3.98
C ALA A 8 6.28 -18.64 -3.80
N PRO A 9 7.01 -19.77 -3.86
CA PRO A 9 8.47 -19.80 -3.63
C PRO A 9 9.30 -19.01 -4.66
N GLN A 10 8.69 -18.62 -5.78
CA GLN A 10 9.32 -17.86 -6.87
C GLN A 10 8.70 -16.46 -7.02
N MET A 11 8.20 -15.86 -5.94
CA MET A 11 7.64 -14.51 -6.00
C MET A 11 8.71 -13.51 -6.49
N ASP A 12 8.32 -12.60 -7.39
CA ASP A 12 9.22 -11.57 -7.90
C ASP A 12 9.33 -10.38 -6.93
N ALA A 13 8.25 -10.11 -6.19
CA ALA A 13 8.14 -8.97 -5.31
C ALA A 13 7.44 -9.30 -3.99
N PHE A 14 7.85 -8.61 -2.92
CA PHE A 14 7.19 -8.58 -1.62
C PHE A 14 6.83 -7.12 -1.30
N ILE A 15 5.54 -6.84 -1.16
CA ILE A 15 5.01 -5.49 -1.04
C ILE A 15 4.31 -5.31 0.30
N VAL A 16 4.60 -4.23 1.02
CA VAL A 16 3.89 -3.86 2.25
C VAL A 16 3.34 -2.45 2.11
N VAL A 17 2.02 -2.32 2.27
CA VAL A 17 1.27 -1.10 1.97
C VAL A 17 1.01 -0.32 3.26
N GLY A 18 2.08 0.17 3.88
CA GLY A 18 2.06 0.99 5.12
C GLY A 18 1.91 0.24 6.43
N ASP A 19 1.97 1.00 7.53
CA ASP A 19 1.84 0.55 8.92
C ASP A 19 2.72 -0.67 9.26
N MET A 20 3.99 -0.59 8.85
CA MET A 20 5.03 -1.55 9.25
C MET A 20 5.42 -1.39 10.73
N THR A 21 5.14 -0.22 11.28
CA THR A 21 5.37 0.14 12.68
C THR A 21 4.06 0.57 13.32
N ASP A 22 3.93 0.43 14.64
CA ASP A 22 2.75 0.90 15.37
C ASP A 22 2.92 2.36 15.81
N LEU A 23 4.15 2.78 16.11
CA LEU A 23 4.46 4.09 16.69
C LEU A 23 5.62 4.79 15.97
N GLY A 24 5.99 4.35 14.75
CA GLY A 24 7.08 4.95 13.97
C GLY A 24 8.47 4.76 14.58
N LYS A 25 8.64 3.89 15.58
CA LYS A 25 9.90 3.79 16.35
C LYS A 25 10.98 3.07 15.56
N LYS A 26 12.23 3.52 15.68
CA LYS A 26 13.39 2.83 15.08
C LYS A 26 13.46 1.33 15.46
N THR A 27 13.09 0.97 16.69
CA THR A 27 13.10 -0.42 17.15
C THR A 27 12.03 -1.30 16.50
N GLU A 28 10.89 -0.73 16.10
CA GLU A 28 9.83 -1.45 15.40
C GLU A 28 10.27 -1.75 13.96
N TYR A 29 10.87 -0.76 13.29
CA TYR A 29 11.54 -1.00 12.00
C TYR A 29 12.64 -2.06 12.09
N ASP A 30 13.47 -2.04 13.13
CA ASP A 30 14.55 -3.01 13.31
C ASP A 30 13.99 -4.44 13.44
N GLN A 31 12.85 -4.61 14.13
CA GLN A 31 12.16 -5.90 14.23
C GLN A 31 11.55 -6.33 12.89
N PHE A 32 10.85 -5.42 12.20
CA PHE A 32 10.31 -5.66 10.87
C PHE A 32 11.41 -6.12 9.90
N ASN A 33 12.52 -5.39 9.87
CA ASN A 33 13.68 -5.67 9.02
C ASN A 33 14.35 -7.00 9.38
N ALA A 34 14.46 -7.34 10.67
CA ALA A 34 15.01 -8.63 11.08
C ALA A 34 14.16 -9.80 10.53
N LEU A 35 12.83 -9.68 10.62
CA LEU A 35 11.90 -10.69 10.12
C LEU A 35 11.91 -10.78 8.58
N THR A 36 11.82 -9.64 7.88
CA THR A 36 11.85 -9.64 6.41
C THR A 36 13.18 -10.17 5.89
N ASN A 37 14.32 -9.77 6.47
CA ASN A 37 15.63 -10.29 6.08
C ASN A 37 15.81 -11.78 6.38
N GLN A 38 15.16 -12.30 7.41
CA GLN A 38 15.20 -13.73 7.73
C GLN A 38 14.35 -14.58 6.77
N TYR A 39 13.20 -14.07 6.34
CA TYR A 39 12.18 -14.88 5.66
C TYR A 39 11.87 -14.47 4.22
N ILE A 40 12.42 -13.37 3.70
CA ILE A 40 12.25 -12.95 2.31
C ILE A 40 13.64 -12.89 1.69
N ASP A 41 13.85 -13.72 0.65
CA ASP A 41 15.12 -13.78 -0.08
C ASP A 41 15.52 -12.38 -0.57
N SER A 42 16.81 -12.06 -0.50
CA SER A 42 17.34 -10.74 -0.89
C SER A 42 17.20 -10.46 -2.39
N ASN A 43 16.97 -11.48 -3.22
CA ASN A 43 16.72 -11.33 -4.65
C ASN A 43 15.26 -10.94 -4.97
N ILE A 44 14.35 -11.04 -4.00
CA ILE A 44 12.96 -10.62 -4.16
C ILE A 44 12.90 -9.10 -4.01
N GLN A 45 12.28 -8.43 -4.98
CA GLN A 45 12.12 -6.98 -4.95
C GLN A 45 11.20 -6.57 -3.81
N ARG A 46 11.58 -5.56 -3.03
CA ARG A 46 10.81 -5.12 -1.86
C ARG A 46 10.28 -3.72 -2.11
N LEU A 47 8.95 -3.57 -2.06
CA LEU A 47 8.29 -2.27 -2.19
C LEU A 47 7.55 -1.99 -0.90
N TYR A 48 7.84 -0.83 -0.34
CA TYR A 48 7.27 -0.38 0.92
C TYR A 48 6.61 0.99 0.72
N THR A 49 5.34 1.07 1.09
CA THR A 49 4.57 2.31 1.20
C THR A 49 4.63 2.80 2.64
N ILE A 50 4.74 4.11 2.86
CA ILE A 50 4.62 4.71 4.20
C ILE A 50 3.14 4.81 4.60
N GLY A 51 2.81 4.40 5.83
CA GLY A 51 1.49 4.56 6.43
C GLY A 51 1.43 5.72 7.42
N ASN A 52 0.31 5.86 8.11
CA ASN A 52 0.14 6.91 9.11
C ASN A 52 0.86 6.58 10.41
N HIS A 53 0.97 5.30 10.79
CA HIS A 53 1.62 4.91 12.04
C HIS A 53 3.13 5.22 12.04
N GLU A 54 3.76 5.32 10.87
CA GLU A 54 5.14 5.80 10.74
C GLU A 54 5.35 7.23 11.26
N PHE A 55 4.28 8.01 11.42
CA PHE A 55 4.30 9.38 11.95
C PHE A 55 3.97 9.49 13.45
N PHE A 56 3.62 8.39 14.13
CA PHE A 56 3.05 8.42 15.48
C PHE A 56 4.09 8.50 16.62
N GLU A 57 5.39 8.58 16.33
CA GLU A 57 6.38 8.75 17.39
C GLU A 57 6.24 10.13 18.04
N SER A 58 5.70 10.17 19.25
CA SER A 58 5.55 11.36 20.07
C SER A 58 6.77 11.56 20.96
N GLY A 59 7.48 12.68 20.78
CA GLY A 59 8.62 13.07 21.61
C GLY A 59 9.11 14.48 21.31
N LEU A 60 9.89 15.08 22.22
CA LEU A 60 10.52 16.40 22.02
C LEU A 60 11.36 16.48 20.72
N LEU A 61 11.81 15.33 20.20
CA LEU A 61 12.51 15.19 18.91
C LEU A 61 11.58 15.23 17.68
N SER A 62 10.31 14.83 17.82
CA SER A 62 9.29 14.81 16.74
C SER A 62 8.78 16.21 16.37
N LEU A 63 8.90 17.15 17.30
CA LEU A 63 8.59 18.58 17.10
C LEU A 63 9.56 19.29 16.14
N ALA A 64 10.72 18.68 15.84
CA ALA A 64 11.77 19.35 15.07
C ALA A 64 11.69 19.14 13.55
N SER A 65 11.02 18.11 13.02
CA SER A 65 10.93 17.92 11.55
C SER A 65 10.02 16.77 11.15
N GLY A 66 8.94 17.05 10.40
CA GLY A 66 8.25 16.01 9.61
C GLY A 66 9.24 15.22 8.73
N ASN A 67 10.29 15.90 8.24
CA ASN A 67 11.39 15.28 7.48
C ASN A 67 12.16 14.21 8.26
N SER A 68 12.23 14.23 9.60
CA SER A 68 12.99 13.19 10.34
C SER A 68 12.31 11.83 10.37
N LEU A 69 10.98 11.78 10.25
CA LEU A 69 10.21 10.53 10.25
C LEU A 69 10.15 9.93 8.84
N THR A 70 9.95 10.74 7.81
CA THR A 70 10.09 10.28 6.41
C THR A 70 11.54 9.87 6.11
N SER A 71 12.54 10.63 6.57
CA SER A 71 13.96 10.22 6.44
C SER A 71 14.24 8.91 7.17
N ARG A 72 13.61 8.68 8.33
CA ARG A 72 13.74 7.40 9.06
C ARG A 72 13.11 6.26 8.27
N PHE A 73 11.91 6.46 7.72
CA PHE A 73 11.29 5.47 6.83
C PHE A 73 12.27 5.11 5.73
N ILE A 74 12.72 6.09 4.94
CA ILE A 74 13.70 5.94 3.85
C ILE A 74 14.97 5.19 4.31
N GLU A 75 15.58 5.62 5.42
CA GLU A 75 16.77 4.99 6.00
C GLU A 75 16.52 3.52 6.38
N LYS A 76 15.39 3.25 7.04
CA LYS A 76 15.08 1.93 7.60
C LYS A 76 14.58 0.95 6.55
N THR A 77 13.88 1.41 5.52
CA THR A 77 13.34 0.58 4.45
C THR A 77 14.29 0.46 3.26
N SER A 78 15.29 1.35 3.18
CA SER A 78 16.12 1.55 1.98
C SER A 78 15.29 1.91 0.73
N SER A 79 14.08 2.45 0.91
CA SER A 79 13.29 2.99 -0.19
C SER A 79 13.99 4.21 -0.79
N PRO A 80 13.87 4.49 -2.11
CA PRO A 80 14.47 5.68 -2.73
C PRO A 80 13.95 6.99 -2.14
N ASP A 81 12.64 7.04 -1.88
CA ASP A 81 11.92 8.13 -1.22
C ASP A 81 10.61 7.57 -0.61
N VAL A 82 9.73 8.42 -0.08
CA VAL A 82 8.37 8.05 0.35
C VAL A 82 7.41 7.81 -0.81
N TYR A 83 7.73 8.36 -1.98
CA TYR A 83 7.07 8.06 -3.26
C TYR A 83 8.11 7.78 -4.34
N TYR A 84 7.91 6.73 -5.12
CA TYR A 84 8.88 6.28 -6.11
C TYR A 84 8.20 5.26 -7.04
N ASP A 85 8.81 4.99 -8.18
CA ASP A 85 8.39 3.91 -9.05
C ASP A 85 9.44 2.80 -9.11
N SER A 86 9.02 1.65 -9.62
CA SER A 86 9.91 0.54 -9.94
C SER A 86 9.32 -0.25 -11.09
N TRP A 87 10.20 -0.77 -11.93
CA TRP A 87 9.86 -1.73 -12.95
C TRP A 87 10.21 -3.14 -12.48
N ILE A 88 9.22 -4.02 -12.48
CA ILE A 88 9.39 -5.42 -12.14
C ILE A 88 9.01 -6.21 -13.37
N LYS A 89 10.02 -6.80 -14.02
CA LYS A 89 9.92 -7.30 -15.39
C LYS A 89 9.52 -6.13 -16.31
N ASP A 90 8.33 -6.18 -16.92
CA ASP A 90 7.82 -5.15 -17.83
C ASP A 90 6.50 -4.53 -17.32
N TYR A 91 6.31 -4.51 -16.00
CA TYR A 91 5.15 -3.89 -15.34
C TYR A 91 5.62 -2.75 -14.43
N HIS A 92 4.85 -1.66 -14.45
CA HIS A 92 5.11 -0.45 -13.69
C HIS A 92 4.45 -0.52 -12.32
N PHE A 93 5.24 -0.32 -11.27
CA PHE A 93 4.79 -0.25 -9.89
C PHE A 93 5.08 1.16 -9.38
N ILE A 94 4.03 1.87 -8.96
CA ILE A 94 4.12 3.24 -8.47
C ILE A 94 3.71 3.26 -7.01
N VAL A 95 4.60 3.72 -6.14
CA VAL A 95 4.35 3.90 -4.72
C VAL A 95 4.12 5.39 -4.46
N LEU A 96 2.96 5.71 -3.90
CA LEU A 96 2.63 7.02 -3.34
C LEU A 96 2.74 6.95 -1.82
N GLY A 97 3.08 8.07 -1.18
CA GLY A 97 3.31 8.08 0.26
C GLY A 97 3.06 9.43 0.90
N GLY A 98 2.53 9.41 2.13
CA GLY A 98 2.38 10.62 2.93
C GLY A 98 3.73 11.28 3.21
N GLU A 99 3.84 12.58 2.96
CA GLU A 99 5.09 13.34 3.16
C GLU A 99 5.22 13.94 4.57
N LEU A 100 4.11 14.03 5.31
CA LEU A 100 4.08 14.50 6.71
C LEU A 100 2.76 14.13 7.41
N SER A 101 2.81 14.08 8.75
CA SER A 101 1.63 13.88 9.60
C SER A 101 0.61 15.00 9.42
N PRO A 102 -0.66 14.71 9.05
CA PRO A 102 -1.62 15.77 8.81
C PRO A 102 -2.01 16.58 10.05
N ASN A 103 -1.88 16.11 11.31
CA ASN A 103 -2.09 16.98 12.49
C ASN A 103 -1.16 18.20 12.55
N LYS A 104 -0.05 18.19 11.81
CA LYS A 104 0.83 19.35 11.67
C LYS A 104 0.21 20.43 10.77
N LEU A 105 -0.86 20.11 10.06
CA LEU A 105 -1.65 21.01 9.23
C LEU A 105 -2.98 21.31 9.93
N ALA A 106 -3.32 22.60 10.00
CA ALA A 106 -4.53 23.04 10.68
C ALA A 106 -5.79 22.40 10.04
N GLY A 107 -6.58 21.70 10.85
CA GLY A 107 -7.86 21.15 10.45
C GLY A 107 -7.82 19.77 9.79
N ARG A 108 -6.69 19.06 9.80
CA ARG A 108 -6.58 17.72 9.18
C ARG A 108 -6.45 16.59 10.20
N ASN A 109 -6.91 15.40 9.81
CA ASN A 109 -6.91 14.19 10.63
C ASN A 109 -5.60 13.42 10.43
N ASP A 110 -5.00 12.92 11.51
CA ASP A 110 -3.75 12.16 11.49
C ASP A 110 -3.73 10.90 10.63
N ASN A 111 -4.92 10.43 10.26
CA ASN A 111 -5.10 9.26 9.42
C ASN A 111 -5.14 9.59 7.92
N ASP A 112 -5.32 10.86 7.55
CA ASP A 112 -5.38 11.29 6.15
C ASP A 112 -4.00 11.15 5.47
N ALA A 113 -4.00 11.09 4.14
CA ALA A 113 -2.77 11.22 3.37
C ALA A 113 -2.51 12.70 3.06
N TYR A 114 -1.26 13.16 3.25
CA TYR A 114 -0.78 14.41 2.68
C TYR A 114 0.18 14.11 1.52
N LEU A 115 -0.27 14.42 0.30
CA LEU A 115 0.57 14.42 -0.91
C LEU A 115 0.68 15.86 -1.42
N SER A 116 1.90 16.29 -1.69
CA SER A 116 2.24 17.59 -2.24
C SER A 116 1.85 17.70 -3.71
N ASP A 117 1.73 18.94 -4.20
CA ASP A 117 1.53 19.20 -5.63
C ASP A 117 2.70 18.64 -6.47
N GLU A 118 3.91 18.58 -5.91
CA GLU A 118 5.10 17.99 -6.54
C GLU A 118 4.91 16.49 -6.73
N GLN A 119 4.52 15.76 -5.67
CA GLN A 119 4.23 14.33 -5.76
C GLN A 119 3.07 14.04 -6.73
N LEU A 120 2.00 14.83 -6.70
CA LEU A 120 0.86 14.65 -7.61
C LEU A 120 1.24 14.93 -9.07
N GLN A 121 2.11 15.92 -9.31
CA GLN A 121 2.61 16.22 -10.65
C GLN A 121 3.57 15.15 -11.16
N TRP A 122 4.42 14.62 -10.29
CA TRP A 122 5.27 13.46 -10.57
C TRP A 122 4.41 12.24 -10.91
N PHE A 123 3.40 11.92 -10.09
CA PHE A 123 2.51 10.78 -10.32
C PHE A 123 1.80 10.84 -11.68
N LYS A 124 1.35 12.03 -12.10
CA LYS A 124 0.78 12.23 -13.44
C LYS A 124 1.76 11.95 -14.56
N GLN A 125 3.06 12.24 -14.36
CA GLN A 125 4.11 11.97 -15.35
C GLN A 125 4.37 10.47 -15.45
N GLU A 126 4.51 9.79 -14.31
CA GLU A 126 4.73 8.34 -14.27
C GLU A 126 3.58 7.57 -14.95
N LEU A 127 2.33 7.91 -14.64
CA LEU A 127 1.17 7.29 -15.30
C LEU A 127 1.15 7.52 -16.81
N ALA A 128 1.65 8.68 -17.27
CA ALA A 128 1.64 9.02 -18.69
C ALA A 128 2.60 8.14 -19.52
N GLU A 129 3.61 7.52 -18.90
CA GLU A 129 4.56 6.64 -19.59
C GLU A 129 3.87 5.42 -20.20
N GLU A 130 2.88 4.84 -19.50
CA GLU A 130 2.13 3.66 -19.92
C GLU A 130 0.67 3.98 -20.31
N ALA A 131 0.32 5.24 -20.54
CA ALA A 131 -1.04 5.67 -20.86
C ALA A 131 -1.67 4.93 -22.07
N ALA A 132 -0.84 4.59 -23.06
CA ALA A 132 -1.27 3.89 -24.28
C ALA A 132 -1.20 2.35 -24.16
N SER A 133 -0.60 1.84 -23.09
CA SER A 133 -0.43 0.41 -22.82
C SER A 133 -1.67 -0.14 -22.14
N THR A 134 -2.07 -1.36 -22.47
CA THR A 134 -3.16 -2.03 -21.75
C THR A 134 -2.66 -2.86 -20.57
N LYS A 135 -1.34 -2.95 -20.39
CA LYS A 135 -0.74 -3.63 -19.24
C LYS A 135 -1.17 -2.94 -17.94
N PRO A 136 -1.46 -3.71 -16.87
CA PRO A 136 -1.75 -3.14 -15.57
C PRO A 136 -0.62 -2.25 -15.04
N ILE A 137 -1.03 -1.13 -14.44
CA ILE A 137 -0.15 -0.28 -13.63
C ILE A 137 -0.53 -0.52 -12.17
N PHE A 138 0.43 -0.94 -11.35
CA PHE A 138 0.18 -1.24 -9.94
C PHE A 138 0.49 -0.01 -9.10
N VAL A 139 -0.52 0.59 -8.49
CA VAL A 139 -0.37 1.79 -7.66
C VAL A 139 -0.58 1.43 -6.20
N PHE A 140 0.26 1.94 -5.31
CA PHE A 140 0.19 1.66 -3.87
C PHE A 140 0.11 2.96 -3.09
N LEU A 141 -0.92 3.09 -2.27
CA LEU A 141 -1.08 4.17 -1.29
C LEU A 141 -1.67 3.56 -0.03
N HIS A 142 -1.14 3.89 1.14
CA HIS A 142 -1.61 3.30 2.38
C HIS A 142 -3.11 3.53 2.62
N GLN A 143 -3.56 4.78 2.53
CA GLN A 143 -4.97 5.14 2.66
C GLN A 143 -5.76 4.85 1.38
N PRO A 144 -6.95 4.22 1.46
CA PRO A 144 -7.85 4.11 0.32
C PRO A 144 -8.43 5.45 -0.09
N LEU A 145 -8.97 5.53 -1.30
CA LEU A 145 -9.81 6.66 -1.70
C LEU A 145 -11.12 6.67 -0.88
N ASN A 146 -11.58 7.86 -0.52
CA ASN A 146 -12.77 8.06 0.30
C ASN A 146 -14.00 7.40 -0.33
N ASN A 147 -14.77 6.66 0.48
CA ASN A 147 -16.05 6.03 0.09
C ASN A 147 -15.95 5.06 -1.11
N THR A 148 -14.84 4.33 -1.25
CA THR A 148 -14.63 3.38 -2.36
C THR A 148 -14.64 1.92 -1.92
N ILE A 149 -13.81 1.57 -0.94
CA ILE A 149 -13.74 0.22 -0.35
C ILE A 149 -14.29 0.20 1.08
N SER A 150 -14.44 -0.99 1.68
CA SER A 150 -14.95 -1.14 3.06
C SER A 150 -14.25 -0.18 4.03
N ALA A 151 -15.05 0.54 4.82
CA ALA A 151 -14.63 1.51 5.85
C ALA A 151 -13.85 2.75 5.40
N SER A 152 -13.61 2.93 4.09
CA SER A 152 -12.96 4.13 3.54
C SER A 152 -13.77 5.42 3.68
N ALA A 153 -15.01 5.37 4.18
CA ALA A 153 -15.77 6.56 4.55
C ALA A 153 -15.20 7.28 5.79
N HIS A 154 -14.53 6.53 6.68
CA HIS A 154 -13.91 7.04 7.90
C HIS A 154 -12.38 6.99 7.87
N TRP A 155 -11.84 6.08 7.06
CA TRP A 155 -10.41 5.78 6.95
C TRP A 155 -9.92 6.00 5.51
N GLY A 156 -10.42 7.03 4.84
CA GLY A 156 -9.99 7.38 3.49
C GLY A 156 -8.81 8.35 3.49
N ALA A 157 -8.25 8.62 2.31
CA ALA A 157 -7.12 9.52 2.12
C ALA A 157 -7.41 11.01 2.40
N GLY A 158 -8.65 11.37 2.76
CA GLY A 158 -9.03 12.74 3.09
C GLY A 158 -9.13 13.62 1.85
N GLU A 159 -8.65 14.86 1.92
CA GLU A 159 -8.82 15.87 0.86
C GLU A 159 -8.17 15.46 -0.48
N VAL A 160 -7.05 14.73 -0.44
CA VAL A 160 -6.32 14.32 -1.66
C VAL A 160 -7.06 13.24 -2.45
N SER A 161 -8.02 12.55 -1.83
CA SER A 161 -8.77 11.47 -2.46
C SER A 161 -9.47 11.91 -3.75
N LEU A 162 -10.04 13.12 -3.81
CA LEU A 162 -10.75 13.59 -5.00
C LEU A 162 -9.77 13.82 -6.15
N GLN A 163 -8.65 14.49 -5.87
CA GLN A 163 -7.62 14.76 -6.87
C GLN A 163 -7.00 13.47 -7.41
N LEU A 164 -6.73 12.49 -6.54
CA LEU A 164 -6.24 11.17 -6.98
C LEU A 164 -7.28 10.45 -7.85
N LYS A 165 -8.57 10.47 -7.47
CA LYS A 165 -9.63 9.86 -8.28
C LYS A 165 -9.68 10.49 -9.67
N GLU A 166 -9.66 11.83 -9.77
CA GLU A 166 -9.66 12.56 -11.04
C GLU A 166 -8.44 12.21 -11.92
N ILE A 167 -7.26 12.03 -11.31
CA ILE A 167 -6.05 11.58 -12.04
C ILE A 167 -6.25 10.17 -12.57
N LEU A 168 -6.70 9.25 -11.71
CA LEU A 168 -6.78 7.82 -11.97
C LEU A 168 -7.91 7.42 -12.93
N GLU A 169 -8.98 8.21 -13.04
CA GLU A 169 -10.09 7.98 -13.98
C GLU A 169 -9.63 7.94 -15.45
N GLY A 170 -8.48 8.56 -15.78
CA GLY A 170 -7.86 8.48 -17.10
C GLY A 170 -7.12 7.17 -17.41
N TYR A 171 -6.95 6.29 -16.41
CA TYR A 171 -6.08 5.11 -16.48
C TYR A 171 -6.80 3.85 -16.00
N PRO A 172 -7.73 3.28 -16.81
CA PRO A 172 -8.52 2.11 -16.41
C PRO A 172 -7.70 0.84 -16.17
N GLN A 173 -6.45 0.79 -16.64
CA GLN A 173 -5.50 -0.29 -16.37
C GLN A 173 -4.87 -0.20 -14.97
N VAL A 174 -5.12 0.86 -14.20
CA VAL A 174 -4.61 0.98 -12.83
C VAL A 174 -5.31 0.00 -11.89
N ILE A 175 -4.50 -0.63 -11.04
CA ILE A 175 -4.96 -1.35 -9.86
C ILE A 175 -4.34 -0.67 -8.64
N LEU A 176 -5.16 0.07 -7.89
CA LEU A 176 -4.79 0.78 -6.66
C LEU A 176 -4.92 -0.16 -5.46
N PHE A 177 -3.82 -0.41 -4.77
CA PHE A 177 -3.77 -1.18 -3.53
C PHE A 177 -3.66 -0.25 -2.33
N SER A 178 -4.47 -0.52 -1.33
CA SER A 178 -4.51 0.21 -0.06
C SER A 178 -4.66 -0.71 1.14
N GLY A 179 -4.20 -0.24 2.29
CA GLY A 179 -4.34 -0.91 3.58
C GLY A 179 -5.23 -0.09 4.49
N HIS A 180 -4.70 0.30 5.66
CA HIS A 180 -5.21 1.28 6.62
C HIS A 180 -6.54 0.92 7.34
N THR A 181 -7.51 0.37 6.62
CA THR A 181 -8.85 0.08 7.14
C THR A 181 -8.87 -1.11 8.08
N HIS A 182 -7.91 -2.04 7.95
CA HIS A 182 -7.90 -3.35 8.64
C HIS A 182 -9.17 -4.18 8.42
N PHE A 183 -9.99 -3.83 7.44
CA PHE A 183 -11.25 -4.52 7.21
C PHE A 183 -11.04 -5.91 6.61
N PRO A 184 -11.86 -6.90 6.99
CA PRO A 184 -11.69 -8.27 6.53
C PRO A 184 -11.75 -8.40 5.00
N LEU A 185 -10.89 -9.22 4.41
CA LEU A 185 -10.90 -9.53 2.98
C LEU A 185 -12.10 -10.38 2.54
N GLN A 186 -12.91 -10.85 3.48
CA GLN A 186 -14.20 -11.50 3.21
C GLN A 186 -15.22 -10.52 2.62
N GLU A 187 -15.13 -9.23 2.96
CA GLU A 187 -16.08 -8.21 2.54
C GLU A 187 -16.14 -8.08 1.02
N GLU A 188 -17.34 -7.93 0.45
CA GLU A 188 -17.53 -7.75 -1.00
C GLU A 188 -16.74 -6.53 -1.50
N GLN A 189 -16.78 -5.44 -0.75
CA GLN A 189 -16.06 -4.19 -1.04
C GLN A 189 -14.56 -4.22 -0.69
N SER A 190 -13.95 -5.40 -0.56
CA SER A 190 -12.49 -5.50 -0.49
C SER A 190 -11.82 -5.35 -1.86
N VAL A 191 -12.58 -5.49 -2.95
CA VAL A 191 -12.14 -5.15 -4.33
C VAL A 191 -13.31 -4.49 -5.04
N VAL A 192 -13.09 -3.29 -5.57
CA VAL A 192 -14.11 -2.50 -6.27
C VAL A 192 -13.52 -2.02 -7.58
N THR A 193 -14.29 -2.08 -8.67
CA THR A 193 -13.90 -1.49 -9.96
C THR A 193 -14.91 -0.41 -10.32
N ASP A 194 -14.43 0.84 -10.38
CA ASP A 194 -15.18 2.03 -10.77
C ASP A 194 -14.23 2.94 -11.55
N GLY A 195 -14.22 2.82 -12.88
CA GLY A 195 -13.21 3.41 -13.76
C GLY A 195 -11.89 2.63 -13.78
N PHE A 196 -11.32 2.38 -12.60
CA PHE A 196 -10.12 1.57 -12.35
C PHE A 196 -10.37 0.64 -11.15
N THR A 197 -9.47 -0.31 -10.88
CA THR A 197 -9.66 -1.26 -9.78
C THR A 197 -9.00 -0.77 -8.49
N MET A 198 -9.71 -0.86 -7.37
CA MET A 198 -9.26 -0.53 -6.03
C MET A 198 -9.34 -1.78 -5.15
N VAL A 199 -8.26 -2.04 -4.41
CA VAL A 199 -8.05 -3.29 -3.68
C VAL A 199 -7.63 -3.00 -2.25
N ASN A 200 -8.35 -3.58 -1.29
CA ASN A 200 -7.90 -3.68 0.09
C ASN A 200 -6.90 -4.83 0.22
N THR A 201 -5.77 -4.56 0.88
CA THR A 201 -4.69 -5.53 1.10
C THR A 201 -4.88 -6.37 2.37
N GLY A 202 -5.83 -5.99 3.24
CA GLY A 202 -6.05 -6.63 4.53
C GLY A 202 -5.07 -6.10 5.58
N ALA A 203 -4.90 -6.85 6.68
CA ALA A 203 -3.94 -6.52 7.72
C ALA A 203 -3.40 -7.79 8.39
N VAL A 204 -2.15 -7.72 8.83
CA VAL A 204 -1.44 -8.88 9.41
C VAL A 204 -1.50 -8.89 10.94
N ALA A 205 -1.48 -7.72 11.57
CA ALA A 205 -1.44 -7.59 13.04
C ALA A 205 -2.81 -7.82 13.68
N TYR A 206 -3.87 -7.27 13.10
CA TYR A 206 -5.25 -7.53 13.49
C TYR A 206 -6.21 -7.15 12.36
N ILE A 207 -7.35 -7.84 12.31
CA ILE A 207 -8.49 -7.51 11.46
C ILE A 207 -9.57 -6.85 12.32
N GLU A 208 -10.22 -5.81 11.81
CA GLU A 208 -11.29 -5.09 12.50
C GLU A 208 -12.42 -6.06 12.88
N GLY A 209 -12.76 -6.10 14.17
CA GLY A 209 -13.73 -7.04 14.74
C GLY A 209 -13.26 -8.50 14.85
N GLN A 210 -12.07 -8.87 14.35
CA GLN A 210 -11.54 -10.24 14.32
C GLN A 210 -10.03 -10.29 14.63
N LEU A 211 -9.65 -9.90 15.85
CA LEU A 211 -8.25 -9.71 16.29
C LEU A 211 -7.32 -10.95 16.20
N HIS A 212 -7.85 -12.15 15.94
CA HIS A 212 -7.07 -13.38 15.83
C HIS A 212 -6.69 -13.73 14.39
N LEU A 213 -7.24 -13.01 13.41
CA LEU A 213 -6.99 -13.22 12.00
C LEU A 213 -5.80 -12.40 11.50
N SER A 214 -5.19 -12.90 10.43
CA SER A 214 -4.04 -12.28 9.77
C SER A 214 -4.17 -12.52 8.28
N GLN A 215 -4.34 -11.44 7.51
CA GLN A 215 -4.74 -11.55 6.11
C GLN A 215 -3.80 -10.78 5.17
N GLY A 216 -3.72 -11.25 3.94
CA GLY A 216 -2.97 -10.61 2.88
C GLY A 216 -3.35 -11.13 1.50
N LEU A 217 -2.65 -10.66 0.47
CA LEU A 217 -2.91 -11.00 -0.93
C LEU A 217 -1.74 -11.76 -1.57
N LEU A 218 -2.03 -12.70 -2.47
CA LEU A 218 -1.09 -13.20 -3.48
C LEU A 218 -1.58 -12.75 -4.85
N LEU A 219 -0.71 -12.11 -5.62
CA LEU A 219 -1.01 -11.64 -6.96
C LEU A 219 -0.29 -12.53 -7.98
N ASN A 220 -1.03 -13.05 -8.96
CA ASN A 220 -0.46 -13.70 -10.14
C ASN A 220 -0.81 -12.87 -11.37
N VAL A 221 0.21 -12.43 -12.10
CA VAL A 221 0.04 -11.61 -13.30
C VAL A 221 0.22 -12.48 -14.54
N TYR A 222 -0.85 -12.61 -15.32
CA TYR A 222 -0.87 -13.32 -16.59
C TYR A 222 -0.96 -12.32 -17.74
N SER A 223 -0.85 -12.79 -18.98
CA SER A 223 -0.99 -11.93 -20.17
C SER A 223 -2.41 -11.38 -20.36
N ASP A 224 -3.41 -12.08 -19.83
CA ASP A 224 -4.84 -11.79 -20.04
C ASP A 224 -5.57 -11.33 -18.77
N ARG A 225 -4.94 -11.44 -17.59
CA ARG A 225 -5.55 -11.06 -16.31
C ARG A 225 -4.53 -10.86 -15.20
N VAL A 226 -4.94 -10.11 -14.17
CA VAL A 226 -4.35 -10.14 -12.83
C VAL A 226 -5.26 -10.96 -11.93
N GLU A 227 -4.75 -12.06 -11.38
CA GLU A 227 -5.43 -12.87 -10.39
C GLU A 227 -5.01 -12.41 -8.99
N ILE A 228 -5.97 -11.95 -8.19
CA ILE A 228 -5.79 -11.54 -6.80
C ILE A 228 -6.40 -12.61 -5.91
N LYS A 229 -5.56 -13.22 -5.06
CA LYS A 229 -5.98 -14.25 -4.12
C LYS A 229 -5.83 -13.76 -2.69
N ALA A 230 -6.94 -13.66 -1.97
CA ALA A 230 -6.93 -13.29 -0.56
C ALA A 230 -6.63 -14.52 0.31
N ARG A 231 -5.72 -14.35 1.27
CA ARG A 231 -5.15 -15.41 2.10
C ARG A 231 -5.39 -15.12 3.58
N GLU A 232 -5.90 -16.10 4.30
CA GLU A 232 -5.90 -16.12 5.77
C GLU A 232 -4.68 -16.92 6.24
N PHE A 233 -3.71 -16.24 6.85
CA PHE A 233 -2.46 -16.86 7.29
C PHE A 233 -2.63 -17.72 8.54
N SER A 234 -3.60 -17.38 9.42
CA SER A 234 -3.77 -18.11 10.69
C SER A 234 -4.29 -19.54 10.47
N THR A 235 -5.21 -19.74 9.52
CA THR A 235 -5.77 -21.04 9.16
C THR A 235 -5.14 -21.66 7.93
N LYS A 236 -4.28 -20.92 7.22
CA LYS A 236 -3.74 -21.31 5.92
C LYS A 236 -4.84 -21.63 4.90
N GLU A 237 -5.88 -20.79 4.84
CA GLU A 237 -7.00 -20.94 3.89
C GLU A 237 -7.06 -19.80 2.86
N TRP A 238 -7.58 -20.11 1.68
CA TRP A 238 -7.89 -19.09 0.68
C TRP A 238 -9.26 -18.50 1.00
N ILE A 239 -9.34 -17.17 1.10
CA ILE A 239 -10.59 -16.46 1.38
C ILE A 239 -11.41 -16.33 0.08
N LYS A 240 -10.79 -15.77 -0.95
CA LYS A 240 -11.39 -15.62 -2.28
C LYS A 240 -10.33 -15.41 -3.36
N THR A 241 -10.73 -15.62 -4.62
CA THR A 241 -9.92 -15.34 -5.81
C THR A 241 -10.72 -14.45 -6.74
N ILE A 242 -10.10 -13.37 -7.21
CA ILE A 242 -10.69 -12.37 -8.10
C ILE A 242 -9.78 -12.24 -9.32
N ASN A 243 -10.37 -12.19 -10.52
CA ASN A 243 -9.63 -12.00 -11.75
C ASN A 243 -10.00 -10.65 -12.37
N ILE A 244 -9.01 -9.78 -12.54
CA ILE A 244 -9.13 -8.50 -13.23
C ILE A 244 -8.65 -8.73 -14.67
N PRO A 245 -9.52 -8.66 -15.68
CA PRO A 245 -9.11 -8.87 -17.07
C PRO A 245 -8.18 -7.75 -17.54
N ILE A 246 -7.16 -8.11 -18.31
CA ILE A 246 -6.32 -7.17 -19.06
C ILE A 246 -6.96 -7.05 -20.45
N GLN A 247 -7.38 -5.83 -20.80
CA GLN A 247 -8.11 -5.56 -22.05
C GLN A 247 -7.18 -5.33 -23.24
#